data_AF-A0A3D5VF38-F1
#
_entry.id   AF-A0A3D5VF38-F1
#
_cell.length_a   1.000
_cell.length_b   1.000
_cell.length_c   1.000
_cell.angle_alpha   90.00
_cell.angle_beta   90.00
_cell.angle_gamma   90.00
#
_symmetry.space_group_name_H-M   'P 1'
#
loop_
_entity.id
_entity.type
_entity.pdbx_description
1 polymer ?
#
loop_
_entity_poly.entity_id
_entity_poly.type
_entity_poly.pdbx_seq_one_letter_code
_entity_poly.pdbx_strand_id
1 'polypeptide(L)' 'RWQWLQDKTVLVEHNFPQAIAAQLSRRGHDIQVALDSGSFGRGQIIWRDPATGVLAGGTEGRADGHIACW' A
#
# COMPACT_ATOMS: atom_id res chain seq x y z
N ARG A 1 -0.45 1.67 -3.46
CA ARG A 1 -1.02 2.29 -2.24
C ARG A 1 -1.25 3.77 -2.50
N TRP A 2 -2.07 4.42 -1.68
CA TRP A 2 -2.32 5.85 -1.73
C TRP A 2 -2.35 6.40 -0.30
N GLN A 3 -2.05 7.67 -0.12
CA GLN A 3 -2.20 8.37 1.14
C GLN A 3 -2.65 9.81 0.88
N TRP A 4 -3.60 10.29 1.68
CA TRP A 4 -3.97 11.70 1.71
C TRP A 4 -2.93 12.46 2.54
N LEU A 5 -2.47 13.60 2.03
CA LEU A 5 -1.49 14.43 2.74
C LEU A 5 -2.18 15.63 3.38
N GLN A 6 -2.82 16.45 2.56
CA GLN A 6 -3.54 17.65 2.98
C GLN A 6 -4.51 18.06 1.87
N ASP A 7 -5.52 18.87 2.22
CA ASP A 7 -6.50 19.41 1.27
C ASP A 7 -7.03 18.35 0.28
N LYS A 8 -6.72 18.51 -1.01
CA LYS A 8 -7.07 17.58 -2.08
C LYS A 8 -5.87 16.78 -2.58
N THR A 9 -4.70 16.95 -1.97
CA THR A 9 -3.46 16.29 -2.36
C THR A 9 -3.43 14.85 -1.88
N VAL A 10 -3.34 13.94 -2.84
CA VAL A 10 -3.25 12.50 -2.62
C VAL A 10 -2.00 11.98 -3.31
N LEU A 11 -1.10 11.40 -2.52
CA LEU A 11 0.09 10.74 -3.01
C LEU A 11 -0.24 9.29 -3.39
N VAL A 12 0.24 8.83 -4.54
CA VAL A 12 0.05 7.46 -5.02
C VAL A 12 1.40 6.82 -5.37
N GLU A 13 1.52 5.51 -5.16
CA GLU A 13 2.70 4.75 -5.58
C GLU A 13 2.81 4.71 -7.12
N HIS A 14 4.03 4.51 -7.63
CA HIS A 14 4.29 4.39 -9.07
C HIS A 14 3.45 3.32 -9.79
N ASN A 15 3.12 2.22 -9.10
CA ASN A 15 2.29 1.13 -9.63
C ASN A 15 0.78 1.41 -9.56
N PHE A 16 0.36 2.58 -9.06
CA PHE A 16 -1.05 2.94 -9.00
C PHE A 16 -1.62 3.10 -10.42
N PRO A 17 -2.81 2.55 -10.74
CA PRO A 17 -3.32 2.57 -12.10
C PRO A 17 -3.51 3.98 -12.65
N GLN A 18 -2.80 4.30 -13.75
CA GLN A 18 -2.79 5.63 -14.34
C GLN A 18 -4.20 6.10 -14.78
N ALA A 19 -5.02 5.20 -15.31
CA ALA A 19 -6.39 5.53 -15.72
C ALA A 19 -7.25 5.99 -14.53
N ILE A 20 -7.07 5.39 -13.35
CA ILE A 20 -7.79 5.77 -12.13
C ILE A 20 -7.25 7.11 -11.62
N ALA A 21 -5.93 7.31 -11.61
CA ALA A 21 -5.31 8.58 -11.23
C ALA A 21 -5.83 9.75 -12.08
N ALA A 22 -5.93 9.56 -13.41
CA ALA A 22 -6.48 10.56 -14.32
C ALA A 22 -7.96 10.87 -14.03
N GLN A 23 -8.78 9.85 -13.74
CA GLN A 23 -10.19 10.05 -13.37
C GLN A 23 -10.35 10.81 -12.05
N LEU A 24 -9.51 10.53 -11.05
CA LEU A 24 -9.49 11.24 -9.77
C LEU A 24 -9.06 12.69 -9.96
N SER A 25 -8.04 12.94 -10.79
CA SER A 25 -7.61 14.30 -11.10
C SER A 25 -8.73 15.12 -11.76
N ARG A 26 -9.49 14.52 -12.69
CA ARG A 26 -10.68 15.16 -13.29
C ARG A 26 -11.81 15.46 -12.28
N ARG A 27 -11.86 14.73 -11.16
CA ARG A 27 -12.80 14.97 -10.06
C ARG A 27 -12.28 16.03 -9.07
N GLY A 28 -11.11 16.62 -9.33
CA GLY A 28 -10.54 17.70 -8.56
C GLY A 28 -9.53 17.28 -7.50
N HIS A 29 -9.09 16.02 -7.48
CA HIS A 29 -7.98 15.59 -6.62
C HIS A 29 -6.64 16.05 -7.21
N ASP A 30 -5.74 16.56 -6.36
CA ASP A 30 -4.35 16.82 -6.73
C ASP A 30 -3.57 15.51 -6.55
N ILE A 31 -3.46 14.74 -7.63
CA ILE A 31 -2.79 13.43 -7.61
C ILE A 31 -1.30 13.61 -7.87
N GLN A 32 -0.48 13.19 -6.91
CA GLN A 32 0.99 13.21 -7.02
C GLN A 32 1.52 11.78 -7.04
N VAL A 33 2.33 11.44 -8.04
CA VAL A 33 2.97 10.12 -8.12
C VAL A 33 4.31 10.19 -7.40
N ALA A 34 4.49 9.35 -6.38
CA ALA A 34 5.75 9.28 -5.66
C ALA A 34 6.83 8.52 -6.45
N LEU A 35 8.06 9.04 -6.43
CA LEU A 35 9.22 8.38 -7.05
C LEU A 35 9.71 7.19 -6.21
N ASP A 36 9.63 7.31 -4.88
CA ASP A 36 9.86 6.22 -3.95
C ASP A 36 8.56 5.80 -3.25
N SER A 37 8.55 4.56 -2.75
CA SER A 37 7.42 3.98 -2.02
C SER A 37 7.63 3.92 -0.51
N GLY A 38 8.74 4.47 0.00
CA GLY A 38 9.12 4.35 1.41
C GLY A 38 8.15 5.05 2.36
N SER A 39 7.53 6.14 1.88
CA SER A 39 6.53 6.92 2.62
C SER A 39 5.17 6.21 2.78
N PHE A 40 4.91 5.09 2.09
CA PHE A 40 3.61 4.39 2.12
C PHE A 40 3.53 3.28 3.18
N GLY A 41 4.43 3.33 4.16
CA GLY A 41 4.47 2.41 5.29
C GLY A 41 4.96 1.00 4.96
N ARG A 42 5.10 0.19 6.01
CA ARG A 42 5.58 -1.19 5.93
C ARG A 42 4.64 -2.10 6.70
N GLY A 43 3.96 -3.00 6.00
CA GLY A 43 2.94 -3.88 6.57
C GLY A 43 3.49 -5.25 6.96
N GLN A 44 3.02 -5.79 8.09
CA GLN A 44 3.25 -7.18 8.50
C GLN A 44 1.88 -7.78 8.84
N ILE A 45 1.60 -9.00 8.39
CA ILE A 45 0.30 -9.65 8.60
C ILE A 45 0.50 -11.12 8.98
N ILE A 46 -0.31 -11.59 9.94
CA ILE A 46 -0.49 -13.02 10.22
C ILE A 46 -2.00 -13.29 10.19
N TRP A 47 -2.41 -14.17 9.27
CA TRP A 47 -3.76 -14.74 9.23
C TRP A 47 -3.78 -16.08 9.94
N ARG A 48 -4.90 -16.37 10.62
CA ARG A 48 -5.17 -17.68 11.20
C ARG A 48 -6.43 -18.25 10.59
N ASP A 49 -6.32 -19.44 10.01
CA ASP A 49 -7.49 -20.22 9.60
C ASP A 49 -8.28 -20.63 10.87
N PRO A 50 -9.55 -20.22 11.02
CA PRO A 50 -10.33 -20.53 12.21
C PRO A 50 -10.72 -22.02 12.32
N ALA A 51 -10.76 -22.76 11.21
CA ALA A 51 -11.13 -24.17 11.18
C ALA A 51 -9.93 -25.10 11.45
N THR A 52 -8.80 -24.82 10.80
CA THR A 52 -7.60 -25.69 10.88
C THR A 52 -6.55 -25.20 11.87
N GLY A 53 -6.58 -23.90 12.21
CA GLY A 53 -5.56 -23.25 13.03
C GLY A 53 -4.27 -22.91 12.29
N VAL A 54 -4.15 -23.24 10.99
CA VAL A 54 -2.98 -22.92 10.16
C VAL A 54 -2.73 -21.41 10.12
N LEU A 55 -1.45 -21.01 10.21
CA LEU A 55 -1.01 -19.63 10.12
C LEU A 55 -0.45 -19.32 8.73
N ALA A 56 -0.89 -18.20 8.14
CA ALA A 56 -0.34 -17.66 6.90
C ALA A 56 0.22 -16.26 7.16
N GLY A 57 1.54 -16.11 7.00
CA GLY A 57 2.24 -14.84 7.22
C GLY A 57 2.57 -14.10 5.93
N GLY A 58 2.57 -12.78 5.97
CA GLY A 58 3.01 -11.91 4.88
C GLY A 58 3.87 -10.76 5.40
N THR A 59 5.02 -10.52 4.75
CA THR A 59 5.94 -9.42 5.07
C THR A 59 5.97 -8.38 3.95
N GLU A 60 6.37 -7.16 4.30
CA GLU A 60 6.48 -6.03 3.38
C GLU A 60 7.55 -6.27 2.31
N GLY A 61 7.20 -6.18 1.03
CA GLY A 61 8.15 -6.33 -0.07
C GLY A 61 8.99 -5.08 -0.38
N ARG A 62 8.63 -3.92 0.19
CA ARG A 62 9.34 -2.63 -0.01
C ARG A 62 10.53 -2.41 0.94
N ALA A 63 10.83 -3.36 1.81
CA ALA A 63 11.95 -3.28 2.73
C ALA A 63 12.47 -4.69 3.01
N ASP A 64 13.69 -4.79 3.52
CA ASP A 64 14.18 -6.04 4.07
C ASP A 64 13.26 -6.47 5.23
N GLY A 65 12.80 -7.72 5.17
CA GLY A 65 11.78 -8.25 6.09
C GLY A 65 11.82 -9.77 6.13
N HIS A 66 11.21 -10.35 7.17
CA HIS A 66 11.18 -11.80 7.36
C HIS A 66 9.91 -12.24 8.09
N ILE A 67 9.38 -13.42 7.74
CA ILE A 67 8.37 -14.15 8.52
C ILE A 67 9.04 -15.38 9.09
N ALA A 68 9.17 -15.45 10.41
CA ALA A 68 9.73 -16.61 11.10
C ALA A 68 8.60 -17.52 11.60
N CYS A 69 8.79 -18.83 11.46
CA CYS A 69 7.94 -19.86 12.05
C CYS A 69 8.74 -20.65 13.10
N TRP A 70 8.01 -21.21 14.06
CA TRP A 70 8.51 -22.12 15.10
C TRP A 70 7.56 -23.30 15.23
#